data_AF-A0A7W1CP62-F1
#
_entry.id   AF-A0A7W1CP62-F1
#
_cell.length_a   1.000
_cell.length_b   1.000
_cell.length_c   1.000
_cell.angle_alpha   90.00
_cell.angle_beta   90.00
_cell.angle_gamma   90.00
#
_symmetry.space_group_name_H-M   'P 1'
#
loop_
_entity.id
_entity.type
_entity.pdbx_description
1 polymer ?
#
loop_
_entity_poly.entity_id
_entity_poly.type
_entity_poly.pdbx_seq_one_letter_code
_entity_poly.pdbx_strand_id
1 'polypeptide(L)'
;QGPDYHYPSTVLLAFEAVQAAKAQSLGASERLDRALRRAFWAQSRPIHIHHEILAIAATVEGLDADRLDADLRAGTSRHAVFDDYATASTDAVTMSPHLFLPDGTSLANPGITVHWQGDWAKGFPVIDSNDPTVIERMLATAAA
;
A
#
# COMPACT_ATOMS: atom_id res chain seq x y z
N GLN A 1 -8.19 15.44 11.18
CA GLN A 1 -8.37 14.23 12.02
C GLN A 1 -9.84 13.88 12.00
N GLY A 2 -10.20 12.67 11.55
CA GLY A 2 -11.55 12.12 11.68
C GLY A 2 -11.79 11.53 13.08
N PRO A 3 -12.99 11.00 13.37
CA PRO A 3 -13.26 10.32 14.62
C PRO A 3 -12.46 9.00 14.74
N ASP A 4 -12.10 8.59 15.96
CA ASP A 4 -11.21 7.44 16.21
C ASP A 4 -11.66 6.14 15.55
N TYR A 5 -12.98 5.89 15.47
CA TYR A 5 -13.53 4.70 14.84
C TYR A 5 -13.35 4.65 13.31
N HIS A 6 -12.91 5.76 12.68
CA HIS A 6 -12.48 5.73 11.28
C HIS A 6 -11.10 5.12 11.11
N TYR A 7 -10.27 5.13 12.16
CA TYR A 7 -8.95 4.53 12.08
C TYR A 7 -9.09 3.01 11.96
N PRO A 8 -8.53 2.39 10.90
CA PRO A 8 -8.70 0.98 10.66
C PRO A 8 -8.00 0.14 11.72
N SER A 9 -8.73 -0.80 12.32
CA SER A 9 -8.15 -1.85 13.17
C SER A 9 -7.39 -2.90 12.34
N THR A 10 -7.59 -2.92 11.02
CA THR A 10 -6.92 -3.79 10.06
C THR A 10 -6.94 -3.18 8.67
N VAL A 11 -5.95 -3.49 7.85
CA VAL A 11 -5.90 -3.11 6.42
C VAL A 11 -6.08 -4.32 5.49
N LEU A 12 -6.43 -5.50 6.02
CA LEU A 12 -6.55 -6.74 5.26
C LEU A 12 -7.47 -6.61 4.04
N LEU A 13 -8.66 -6.06 4.22
CA LEU A 13 -9.63 -5.92 3.13
C LEU A 13 -9.14 -4.92 2.06
N ALA A 14 -8.43 -3.86 2.46
CA ALA A 14 -7.81 -2.92 1.52
C ALA A 14 -6.68 -3.59 0.71
N PHE A 15 -5.84 -4.41 1.35
CA PHE A 15 -4.81 -5.19 0.66
C PHE A 15 -5.41 -6.22 -0.31
N GLU A 16 -6.47 -6.91 0.12
CA GLU A 16 -7.20 -7.84 -0.74
C GLU A 16 -7.78 -7.13 -1.97
N ALA A 17 -8.35 -5.92 -1.80
CA ALA A 17 -8.88 -5.13 -2.91
C ALA A 17 -7.80 -4.75 -3.93
N VAL A 18 -6.59 -4.41 -3.47
CA VAL A 18 -5.45 -4.14 -4.36
C VAL A 18 -5.06 -5.40 -5.15
N GLN A 19 -4.98 -6.56 -4.49
CA GLN A 19 -4.69 -7.83 -5.17
C GLN A 19 -5.79 -8.23 -6.17
N ALA A 20 -7.06 -8.01 -5.84
CA ALA A 20 -8.19 -8.25 -6.76
C ALA A 20 -8.15 -7.31 -7.98
N ALA A 21 -7.87 -6.02 -7.77
CA ALA A 21 -7.68 -5.05 -8.86
C ALA A 21 -6.51 -5.44 -9.79
N LYS A 22 -5.46 -6.06 -9.24
CA LYS A 22 -4.31 -6.58 -10.02
C LYS A 22 -4.72 -7.65 -11.05
N ALA A 23 -5.75 -8.45 -10.75
CA ALA A 23 -6.33 -9.41 -11.69
C ALA A 23 -7.12 -8.76 -12.84
N GLN A 24 -7.40 -7.45 -12.75
CA GLN A 24 -7.95 -6.66 -13.85
C GLN A 24 -6.81 -6.02 -14.68
N SER A 25 -5.87 -5.34 -14.02
CA SER A 25 -4.59 -4.91 -14.60
C SER A 25 -3.64 -4.36 -13.52
N LEU A 26 -2.34 -4.32 -13.81
CA LEU A 26 -1.36 -3.66 -12.93
C LEU A 26 -1.70 -2.17 -12.72
N GLY A 27 -2.06 -1.45 -13.78
CA GLY A 27 -2.41 -0.02 -13.68
C GLY A 27 -3.67 0.24 -12.84
N ALA A 28 -4.67 -0.64 -12.90
CA ALA A 28 -5.85 -0.54 -12.03
C ALA A 28 -5.49 -0.77 -10.56
N SER A 29 -4.63 -1.77 -10.29
CA SER A 29 -4.09 -2.05 -8.95
C SER A 29 -3.35 -0.85 -8.36
N GLU A 30 -2.44 -0.24 -9.12
CA GLU A 30 -1.64 0.91 -8.68
C GLU A 30 -2.52 2.13 -8.40
N ARG A 31 -3.48 2.43 -9.29
CA ARG A 31 -4.40 3.55 -9.10
C ARG A 31 -5.32 3.34 -7.89
N LEU A 32 -5.78 2.11 -7.66
CA LEU A 32 -6.57 1.78 -6.47
C LEU A 32 -5.75 1.91 -5.18
N ASP A 33 -4.52 1.38 -5.13
CA ASP A 33 -3.63 1.52 -3.97
C ASP A 33 -3.39 3.00 -3.64
N ARG A 34 -3.07 3.82 -4.64
CA ARG A 34 -2.93 5.28 -4.47
C ARG A 34 -4.21 5.92 -3.93
N ALA A 35 -5.36 5.56 -4.46
CA ALA A 35 -6.65 6.11 -4.03
C ALA A 35 -6.97 5.73 -2.57
N LEU A 36 -6.75 4.46 -2.18
CA LEU A 36 -6.93 3.99 -0.80
C LEU A 36 -5.97 4.69 0.17
N ARG A 37 -4.68 4.84 -0.20
CA ARG A 37 -3.71 5.58 0.62
C ARG A 37 -4.12 7.03 0.83
N ARG A 38 -4.59 7.71 -0.23
CA ARG A 38 -5.10 9.09 -0.12
C ARG A 38 -6.34 9.16 0.76
N ALA A 39 -7.28 8.23 0.59
CA ALA A 39 -8.49 8.16 1.40
C ALA A 39 -8.17 7.95 2.89
N PHE A 40 -7.22 7.07 3.20
CA PHE A 40 -6.81 6.83 4.57
C PHE A 40 -6.03 8.01 5.16
N TRP A 41 -4.88 8.36 4.57
CA TRP A 41 -3.93 9.31 5.16
C TRP A 41 -4.39 10.77 5.06
N ALA A 42 -4.96 11.18 3.92
CA ALA A 42 -5.30 12.58 3.67
C ALA A 42 -6.76 12.91 4.01
N GLN A 43 -7.64 11.90 4.05
CA GLN A 43 -9.09 12.11 4.19
C GLN A 43 -9.68 11.41 5.43
N SER A 44 -8.89 10.64 6.18
CA SER A 44 -9.36 9.89 7.36
C SER A 44 -10.59 9.02 7.09
N ARG A 45 -10.62 8.35 5.92
CA ARG A 45 -11.71 7.43 5.54
C ARG A 45 -11.43 5.99 6.02
N PRO A 46 -12.45 5.24 6.46
CA PRO A 46 -12.26 3.90 7.00
C PRO A 46 -12.14 2.84 5.90
N ILE A 47 -10.91 2.70 5.36
CA ILE A 47 -10.58 1.73 4.29
C ILE A 47 -10.66 0.25 4.71
N HIS A 48 -11.09 -0.06 5.94
CA HIS A 48 -11.35 -1.42 6.40
C HIS A 48 -12.80 -1.86 6.14
N ILE A 49 -13.65 -0.94 5.65
CA ILE A 49 -15.06 -1.17 5.41
C ILE A 49 -15.30 -1.41 3.92
N HIS A 50 -15.98 -2.52 3.59
CA HIS A 50 -16.27 -2.93 2.22
C HIS A 50 -16.91 -1.80 1.39
N HIS A 51 -17.97 -1.16 1.89
CA HIS A 51 -18.67 -0.12 1.13
C HIS A 51 -17.77 1.10 0.83
N GLU A 52 -16.86 1.45 1.74
CA GLU A 52 -15.93 2.56 1.53
C GLU A 52 -14.91 2.24 0.45
N ILE A 53 -14.40 1.00 0.43
CA ILE A 53 -13.50 0.53 -0.63
C ILE A 53 -14.20 0.65 -2.00
N LEU A 54 -15.45 0.20 -2.12
CA LEU A 54 -16.20 0.31 -3.38
C LEU A 54 -16.47 1.76 -3.78
N ALA A 55 -16.81 2.62 -2.81
CA ALA A 55 -16.99 4.05 -3.06
C ALA A 55 -15.70 4.72 -3.56
N ILE A 56 -14.54 4.28 -3.08
CA ILE A 56 -13.23 4.73 -3.58
C ILE A 56 -12.97 4.16 -4.98
N ALA A 57 -13.18 2.86 -5.17
CA ALA A 57 -12.97 2.15 -6.43
C ALA A 57 -13.79 2.73 -7.58
N ALA A 58 -15.03 3.16 -7.31
CA ALA A 58 -15.89 3.82 -8.30
C ALA A 58 -15.31 5.13 -8.87
N THR A 59 -14.31 5.73 -8.20
CA THR A 59 -13.61 6.92 -8.68
C THR A 59 -12.32 6.62 -9.44
N VAL A 60 -11.93 5.34 -9.53
CA VAL A 60 -10.66 4.91 -10.13
C VAL A 60 -10.86 4.59 -11.61
N GLU A 61 -10.21 5.36 -12.47
CA GLU A 61 -10.25 5.12 -13.91
C GLU A 61 -9.66 3.74 -14.29
N GLY A 62 -10.34 3.03 -15.19
CA GLY A 62 -9.90 1.73 -15.69
C GLY A 62 -9.98 0.59 -14.67
N LEU A 63 -10.77 0.75 -13.61
CA LEU A 63 -11.12 -0.30 -12.66
C LEU A 63 -12.62 -0.61 -12.77
N ASP A 64 -12.97 -1.89 -12.91
CA ASP A 64 -14.34 -2.37 -12.84
C ASP A 64 -14.71 -2.59 -11.36
N ALA A 65 -15.51 -1.67 -10.81
CA ALA A 65 -15.90 -1.69 -9.41
C ALA A 65 -16.90 -2.81 -9.08
N ASP A 66 -17.75 -3.21 -10.03
CA ASP A 66 -18.72 -4.29 -9.84
C ASP A 66 -18.00 -5.65 -9.81
N ARG A 67 -17.01 -5.83 -10.68
CA ARG A 67 -16.12 -7.00 -10.61
C ARG A 67 -15.34 -7.03 -9.29
N LEU A 68 -14.81 -5.88 -8.84
CA LEU A 68 -14.11 -5.80 -7.56
C LEU A 68 -15.01 -6.21 -6.39
N ASP A 69 -16.27 -5.75 -6.37
CA ASP A 69 -17.27 -6.14 -5.38
C ASP A 69 -17.48 -7.66 -5.36
N ALA A 70 -17.66 -8.26 -6.54
CA ALA A 70 -17.81 -9.71 -6.67
C ALA A 70 -16.56 -10.47 -6.14
N ASP A 71 -15.36 -10.03 -6.50
CA ASP A 71 -14.09 -10.63 -6.06
C ASP A 71 -13.92 -10.55 -4.53
N LEU A 72 -14.23 -9.39 -3.93
CA LEU A 72 -14.15 -9.18 -2.48
C LEU A 72 -15.16 -10.03 -1.71
N ARG A 73 -16.39 -10.21 -2.24
CA ARG A 73 -17.38 -11.10 -1.62
C ARG A 73 -16.98 -12.57 -1.70
N ALA A 74 -16.34 -12.97 -2.80
CA ALA A 74 -15.87 -14.33 -3.00
C ALA A 74 -14.56 -14.63 -2.25
N GLY A 75 -13.80 -13.61 -1.86
CA GLY A 75 -12.53 -13.78 -1.15
C GLY A 75 -11.37 -14.23 -2.06
N THR A 76 -11.48 -14.02 -3.37
CA THR A 76 -10.64 -14.67 -4.39
C THR A 76 -9.17 -14.32 -4.27
N SER A 77 -8.85 -13.13 -3.77
CA SER A 77 -7.48 -12.61 -3.68
C SER A 77 -6.90 -12.61 -2.26
N ARG A 78 -7.65 -13.08 -1.24
CA ARG A 78 -7.18 -13.07 0.15
C ARG A 78 -5.93 -13.90 0.36
N HIS A 79 -5.81 -15.04 -0.32
CA HIS A 79 -4.65 -15.93 -0.22
C HIS A 79 -3.35 -15.20 -0.58
N ALA A 80 -3.35 -14.39 -1.65
CA ALA A 80 -2.18 -13.63 -2.07
C ALA A 80 -1.67 -12.66 -0.99
N VAL A 81 -2.58 -12.08 -0.18
CA VAL A 81 -2.19 -11.22 0.95
C VAL A 81 -1.49 -12.04 2.04
N PHE A 82 -1.93 -13.28 2.28
CA PHE A 82 -1.28 -14.17 3.25
C PHE A 82 0.06 -14.71 2.74
N ASP A 83 0.20 -14.93 1.43
CA ASP A 83 1.48 -15.31 0.82
C ASP A 83 2.51 -14.17 0.93
N ASP A 84 2.08 -12.93 0.64
CA ASP A 84 2.89 -11.72 0.86
C ASP A 84 3.25 -11.57 2.35
N TYR A 85 2.30 -11.80 3.25
CA TYR A 85 2.54 -11.74 4.70
C TYR A 85 3.52 -12.81 5.18
N ALA A 86 3.43 -14.04 4.66
CA ALA A 86 4.36 -15.11 5.01
C ALA A 86 5.79 -14.72 4.61
N THR A 87 5.97 -14.09 3.44
CA THR A 87 7.26 -13.54 3.00
C THR A 87 7.73 -12.39 3.88
N ALA A 88 6.84 -11.43 4.15
CA ALA A 88 7.15 -10.24 4.96
C ALA A 88 7.38 -10.56 6.44
N SER A 89 6.96 -11.74 6.91
CA SER A 89 7.22 -12.22 8.27
C SER A 89 8.60 -12.87 8.44
N THR A 90 9.37 -12.98 7.35
CA THR A 90 10.77 -13.39 7.38
C THR A 90 11.70 -12.18 7.48
N ASP A 91 13.01 -12.41 7.59
CA ASP A 91 14.02 -11.34 7.59
C ASP A 91 14.23 -10.69 6.21
N ALA A 92 13.55 -11.16 5.16
CA ALA A 92 13.67 -10.59 3.82
C ALA A 92 13.16 -9.14 3.75
N VAL A 93 12.10 -8.81 4.50
CA VAL A 93 11.49 -7.47 4.50
C VAL A 93 11.73 -6.79 5.84
N THR A 94 12.63 -5.81 5.87
CA THR A 94 13.04 -5.14 7.12
C THR A 94 12.14 -3.98 7.56
N MET A 95 11.44 -3.31 6.63
CA MET A 95 10.50 -2.22 6.91
C MET A 95 9.62 -1.91 5.68
N SER A 96 8.75 -0.91 5.78
CA SER A 96 7.93 -0.43 4.65
C SER A 96 8.17 1.07 4.39
N PRO A 97 8.34 1.51 3.14
CA PRO A 97 8.47 0.68 1.94
C PRO A 97 9.84 -0.03 1.86
N HIS A 98 9.89 -1.17 1.18
CA HIS A 98 11.13 -1.88 0.81
C HIS A 98 11.06 -2.26 -0.66
N LEU A 99 12.07 -1.88 -1.43
CA LEU A 99 12.17 -2.20 -2.86
C LEU A 99 13.26 -3.25 -3.10
N PHE A 100 12.94 -4.23 -3.95
CA PHE A 100 13.87 -5.23 -4.46
C PHE A 100 13.99 -5.02 -5.97
N LEU A 101 15.23 -4.82 -6.46
CA LEU A 101 15.50 -4.58 -7.88
C LEU A 101 15.95 -5.87 -8.58
N PRO A 102 15.83 -5.97 -9.92
CA PRO A 102 16.20 -7.18 -10.66
C PRO A 102 17.67 -7.61 -10.54
N ASP A 103 18.57 -6.68 -10.19
CA ASP A 103 20.00 -6.94 -9.96
C ASP A 103 20.31 -7.50 -8.56
N GLY A 104 19.28 -7.74 -7.74
CA GLY A 104 19.42 -8.21 -6.36
C GLY A 104 19.57 -7.09 -5.32
N THR A 105 19.56 -5.82 -5.74
CA THR A 105 19.60 -4.69 -4.82
C THR A 105 18.36 -4.67 -3.91
N SER A 106 18.59 -4.47 -2.61
CA SER A 106 17.57 -4.46 -1.55
C SER A 106 17.61 -3.12 -0.82
N LEU A 107 16.56 -2.31 -0.94
CA LEU A 107 16.54 -0.93 -0.44
C LEU A 107 15.35 -0.68 0.48
N ALA A 108 15.65 -0.55 1.77
CA ALA A 108 14.70 -0.14 2.79
C ALA A 108 14.53 1.39 2.78
N ASN A 109 13.29 1.85 2.69
CA ASN A 109 12.90 3.26 2.80
C ASN A 109 13.71 4.22 1.91
N PRO A 110 13.80 3.97 0.60
CA PRO A 110 14.70 4.71 -0.27
C PRO A 110 14.36 6.20 -0.35
N GLY A 111 15.39 7.04 -0.31
CA GLY A 111 15.28 8.50 -0.48
C GLY A 111 14.78 9.24 0.75
N ILE A 112 14.56 8.58 1.88
CA ILE A 112 14.15 9.26 3.10
C ILE A 112 14.98 8.75 4.28
N THR A 113 15.44 9.68 5.11
CA THR A 113 16.06 9.35 6.39
C THR A 113 15.16 9.83 7.51
N VAL A 114 14.95 8.96 8.50
CA VAL A 114 14.07 9.23 9.62
C VAL A 114 14.75 8.88 10.93
N HIS A 115 14.54 9.70 11.94
CA HIS A 115 14.76 9.33 13.34
C HIS A 115 13.42 9.30 14.08
N TRP A 116 13.38 8.59 15.20
CA TRP A 116 12.21 8.54 16.07
C TRP A 116 12.36 9.52 17.23
N GLN A 117 11.35 10.35 17.46
CA GLN A 117 11.24 11.14 18.68
C GLN A 117 10.38 10.37 19.69
N GLY A 118 11.04 9.87 20.75
CA GLY A 118 10.46 8.92 21.71
C GLY A 118 10.79 7.46 21.37
N ASP A 119 10.19 6.53 22.11
CA ASP A 119 10.40 5.09 21.90
C ASP A 119 9.96 4.66 20.49
N TRP A 120 10.70 3.73 19.88
CA TRP A 120 10.33 3.13 18.60
C TRP A 120 8.90 2.53 18.66
N ALA A 121 8.10 2.80 17.63
CA ALA A 121 6.68 2.42 17.51
C ALA A 121 5.72 2.97 18.59
N LYS A 122 6.16 3.88 19.46
CA LYS A 122 5.29 4.63 20.40
C LYS A 122 5.38 6.14 20.25
N GLY A 123 6.55 6.64 19.86
CA GLY A 123 6.80 8.03 19.51
C GLY A 123 6.29 8.35 18.09
N PHE A 124 6.94 9.31 17.45
CA PHE A 124 6.66 9.63 16.05
C PHE A 124 7.95 9.74 15.22
N PRO A 125 7.91 9.37 13.93
CA PRO A 125 9.03 9.56 13.04
C PRO A 125 9.18 11.04 12.66
N VAL A 126 10.41 11.53 12.67
CA VAL A 126 10.81 12.85 12.16
C VAL A 126 11.64 12.62 10.90
N ILE A 127 11.26 13.31 9.83
CA ILE A 127 11.96 13.23 8.54
C ILE A 127 13.16 14.19 8.59
N ASP A 128 14.36 13.63 8.52
CA ASP A 128 15.60 14.41 8.48
C ASP A 128 15.96 14.85 7.06
N SER A 129 15.70 13.98 6.09
CA SER A 129 15.92 14.27 4.68
C SER A 129 14.92 13.53 3.80
N ASN A 130 14.59 14.15 2.67
CA ASN A 130 13.72 13.58 1.65
C ASN A 130 14.29 13.96 0.27
N ASP A 131 14.81 12.97 -0.44
CA ASP A 131 15.24 13.04 -1.83
C ASP A 131 14.19 12.40 -2.73
N PRO A 132 13.28 13.19 -3.32
CA PRO A 132 12.23 12.68 -4.18
C PRO A 132 12.77 12.11 -5.51
N THR A 133 14.01 12.45 -5.90
CA THR A 133 14.58 12.03 -7.18
C THR A 133 15.18 10.63 -7.13
N VAL A 134 15.19 9.98 -5.96
CA VAL A 134 15.75 8.63 -5.80
C VAL A 134 15.06 7.60 -6.71
N ILE A 135 13.73 7.70 -6.85
CA ILE A 135 12.94 6.73 -7.62
C ILE A 135 13.24 6.86 -9.11
N GLU A 136 13.33 8.09 -9.62
CA GLU A 136 13.71 8.36 -11.02
C GLU A 136 15.10 7.82 -11.33
N ARG A 137 16.08 8.02 -10.43
CA ARG A 137 17.42 7.47 -10.60
C ARG A 137 17.42 5.94 -10.62
N MET A 138 16.64 5.30 -9.74
CA MET A 138 16.51 3.84 -9.74
C MET A 138 15.93 3.31 -11.05
N LEU A 139 14.87 3.95 -11.55
CA LEU A 139 14.25 3.58 -12.83
C LEU A 139 15.22 3.78 -14.00
N ALA A 140 15.98 4.89 -14.00
CA ALA A 140 16.98 5.15 -15.03
C ALA A 140 18.09 4.09 -15.03
N THR A 141 18.58 3.68 -13.86
CA THR A 141 19.57 2.60 -13.73
C THR A 141 19.01 1.25 -14.18
N ALA A 142 17.76 0.94 -13.83
CA ALA A 142 17.14 -0.35 -14.19
C ALA A 142 16.81 -0.49 -15.69
N ALA A 143 16.68 0.63 -16.40
CA ALA A 143 16.38 0.67 -17.83
C ALA A 143 17.64 0.74 -18.73
N ALA A 144 18.83 0.91 -18.13
CA ALA A 144 20.12 0.98 -18.81
C ALA A 144 20.70 -0.42 -19.06
#